data_AF-A0A815Z9E3-F1
#
_entry.id   AF-A0A815Z9E3-F1
#
_cell.length_a   1.000
_cell.length_b   1.000
_cell.length_c   1.000
_cell.angle_alpha   90.00
_cell.angle_beta   90.00
_cell.angle_gamma   90.00
#
_symmetry.space_group_name_H-M   'P 1'
#
loop_
_entity.id
_entity.type
_entity.pdbx_description
1 polymer ?
#
loop_
_entity_poly.entity_id
_entity_poly.type
_entity_poly.pdbx_seq_one_letter_code
_entity_poly.pdbx_strand_id
1 'polypeptide(L)'
;MLRSDSKQSTSSVLLDIPPRKQWTHGRLYNGAWISQQIVRDVNKGEYLIHHVTPEDYQQRRSYGGGDGGDPLATLTALKFSYIAWDHQNACQPQFPAYCLWIKRCLLQGFPVMFRTKFNQSFGGHIMPITGIDYSNKTTYDERDTIYYYSLYNGQIIKQPLSELGSDPAVRPFYCNWGCIPLD
;
A
#
# COMPACT_ATOMS: atom_id res chain seq x y z
N MET A 1 35.54 19.12 -16.70
CA MET A 1 34.39 19.73 -16.01
C MET A 1 34.01 18.80 -14.86
N LEU A 2 34.49 19.06 -13.65
CA LEU A 2 34.13 18.27 -12.46
C LEU A 2 32.75 18.76 -11.99
N ARG A 3 31.73 17.90 -12.10
CA ARG A 3 30.42 18.19 -11.50
C ARG A 3 30.63 18.16 -9.98
N SER A 4 30.41 19.29 -9.32
CA SER A 4 30.31 19.30 -7.87
C SER A 4 29.00 18.62 -7.50
N ASP A 5 29.08 17.42 -6.95
CA ASP A 5 27.93 16.78 -6.31
C ASP A 5 27.60 17.58 -5.05
N SER A 6 26.77 18.62 -5.19
CA SER A 6 26.16 19.27 -4.05
C SER A 6 25.33 18.21 -3.33
N LYS A 7 25.73 17.83 -2.12
CA LYS A 7 24.93 16.96 -1.24
C LYS A 7 23.57 17.61 -1.06
N GLN A 8 22.58 17.16 -1.81
CA GLN A 8 21.22 17.61 -1.69
C GLN A 8 20.74 17.18 -0.30
N SER A 9 20.38 18.15 0.54
CA SER A 9 19.93 17.88 1.90
C SER A 9 18.67 17.02 1.85
N THR A 10 18.76 15.79 2.34
CA THR A 10 17.60 14.91 2.48
C THR A 10 16.89 15.20 3.80
N SER A 11 15.56 15.32 3.73
CA SER A 11 14.69 15.42 4.90
C SER A 11 14.02 14.08 5.13
N SER A 12 13.55 13.81 6.35
CA SER A 12 12.91 12.53 6.69
C SER A 12 11.63 12.76 7.49
N VAL A 13 10.62 11.92 7.25
CA VAL A 13 9.44 11.76 8.11
C VAL A 13 9.31 10.27 8.40
N LEU A 14 9.25 9.92 9.69
CA LEU A 14 8.95 8.58 10.15
C LEU A 14 7.84 8.68 11.19
N LEU A 15 6.72 8.01 10.93
CA LEU A 15 5.58 7.98 11.83
C LEU A 15 5.87 7.02 12.99
N ASP A 16 5.46 7.41 14.20
CA ASP A 16 5.59 6.57 15.39
C ASP A 16 4.53 5.47 15.40
N ILE A 17 4.74 4.45 14.57
CA ILE A 17 3.82 3.32 14.45
C ILE A 17 4.61 2.02 14.55
N PRO A 18 4.32 1.13 15.52
CA PRO A 18 5.11 -0.07 15.69
C PRO A 18 4.88 -1.09 14.56
N PRO A 19 5.92 -1.84 14.14
CA PRO A 19 5.75 -2.92 13.17
C PRO A 19 4.81 -4.00 13.71
N ARG A 20 3.96 -4.55 12.83
CA ARG A 20 3.08 -5.67 13.17
C ARG A 20 3.12 -6.75 12.12
N LYS A 21 3.13 -8.01 12.57
CA LYS A 21 3.11 -9.20 11.72
C LYS A 21 1.67 -9.58 11.36
N GLN A 22 1.52 -10.31 10.26
CA GLN A 22 0.30 -11.05 9.99
C GLN A 22 0.05 -12.12 11.05
N TRP A 23 -1.22 -12.45 11.22
CA TRP A 23 -1.65 -13.42 12.19
C TRP A 23 -1.25 -14.82 11.70
N THR A 24 -0.82 -15.68 12.62
CA THR A 24 -0.22 -17.00 12.30
C THR A 24 -1.19 -17.99 11.62
N HIS A 25 -2.50 -17.71 11.60
CA HIS A 25 -3.53 -18.61 11.07
C HIS A 25 -3.97 -18.24 9.64
N GLY A 26 -3.01 -18.30 8.72
CA GLY A 26 -3.13 -18.95 7.40
C GLY A 26 -4.19 -18.57 6.37
N ARG A 27 -5.07 -17.57 6.58
CA ARG A 27 -6.13 -17.28 5.59
C ARG A 27 -6.38 -15.81 5.28
N LEU A 28 -5.63 -14.85 5.86
CA LEU A 28 -5.92 -13.42 5.69
C LEU A 28 -4.67 -12.53 5.61
N TYR A 29 -4.64 -11.67 4.58
CA TYR A 29 -3.43 -11.01 4.05
C TYR A 29 -3.23 -9.54 4.49
N ASN A 30 -4.10 -9.00 5.36
CA ASN A 30 -4.09 -7.59 5.80
C ASN A 30 -3.19 -7.31 7.02
N GLY A 31 -2.59 -8.35 7.59
CA GLY A 31 -1.74 -8.19 8.77
C GLY A 31 -2.52 -7.97 10.08
N ALA A 32 -1.82 -7.62 11.17
CA ALA A 32 -2.41 -7.09 12.40
C ALA A 32 -2.70 -5.58 12.35
N TRP A 33 -2.68 -4.98 11.16
CA TRP A 33 -2.88 -3.56 10.93
C TRP A 33 -4.34 -3.16 10.79
N ILE A 34 -5.16 -4.08 10.32
CA ILE A 34 -6.61 -3.93 10.23
C ILE A 34 -7.22 -5.15 10.88
N SER A 35 -8.09 -4.94 11.88
CA SER A 35 -8.73 -6.04 12.59
C SER A 35 -9.55 -6.89 11.63
N GLN A 36 -9.28 -8.20 11.63
CA GLN A 36 -9.98 -9.16 10.80
C GLN A 36 -11.46 -9.25 11.16
N GLN A 37 -11.79 -9.21 12.45
CA GLN A 37 -13.17 -9.27 12.91
C GLN A 37 -13.95 -8.06 12.43
N ILE A 38 -13.35 -6.87 12.52
CA ILE A 38 -13.97 -5.64 12.04
C ILE A 38 -14.22 -5.71 10.53
N VAL A 39 -13.24 -6.18 9.74
CA VAL A 39 -13.43 -6.37 8.28
C VAL A 39 -14.54 -7.39 8.00
N ARG A 40 -14.63 -8.48 8.75
CA ARG A 40 -15.70 -9.48 8.58
C ARG A 40 -17.07 -8.96 8.92
N ASP A 41 -17.19 -8.23 10.02
CA ASP A 41 -18.46 -7.67 10.48
C ASP A 41 -18.99 -6.62 9.50
N VAL A 42 -18.09 -5.80 8.95
CA VAL A 42 -18.41 -4.74 7.99
C VAL A 42 -18.63 -5.31 6.58
N ASN A 43 -17.70 -6.13 6.08
CA ASN A 43 -17.74 -6.64 4.71
C ASN A 43 -18.63 -7.87 4.55
N LYS A 44 -19.20 -8.40 5.64
CA LYS A 44 -19.94 -9.67 5.68
C LYS A 44 -19.18 -10.82 4.99
N GLY A 45 -17.85 -10.75 5.01
CA GLY A 45 -16.98 -11.59 4.20
C GLY A 45 -15.53 -11.50 4.66
N GLU A 46 -14.66 -12.33 4.10
CA GLU A 46 -13.33 -12.55 4.68
C GLU A 46 -12.29 -11.48 4.31
N TYR A 47 -12.52 -10.68 3.27
CA TYR A 47 -11.44 -9.97 2.59
C TYR A 47 -11.64 -8.45 2.44
N LEU A 48 -10.58 -7.65 2.66
CA LEU A 48 -10.58 -6.20 2.35
C LEU A 48 -10.04 -5.89 0.94
N ILE A 49 -9.15 -6.75 0.43
CA ILE A 49 -8.34 -6.48 -0.78
C ILE A 49 -8.86 -7.12 -2.06
N HIS A 50 -9.82 -8.01 -1.94
CA HIS A 50 -10.39 -8.66 -3.10
C HIS A 50 -11.49 -7.73 -3.61
N HIS A 51 -11.46 -7.41 -4.91
CA HIS A 51 -12.51 -6.70 -5.68
C HIS A 51 -12.45 -5.16 -5.73
N VAL A 52 -11.31 -4.52 -5.43
CA VAL A 52 -11.22 -3.04 -5.53
C VAL A 52 -11.09 -2.56 -6.97
N THR A 53 -10.42 -3.33 -7.84
CA THR A 53 -10.36 -3.05 -9.29
C THR A 53 -11.15 -4.08 -10.11
N PRO A 54 -11.56 -3.75 -11.35
CA PRO A 54 -12.20 -4.71 -12.25
C PRO A 54 -11.39 -6.01 -12.47
N GLU A 55 -10.05 -5.96 -12.49
CA GLU A 55 -9.24 -7.19 -12.60
C GLU A 55 -9.37 -8.09 -11.37
N ASP A 56 -9.54 -7.52 -10.17
CA ASP A 56 -9.73 -8.29 -8.94
C ASP A 56 -11.07 -9.04 -8.92
N TYR A 57 -12.06 -8.56 -9.68
CA TYR A 57 -13.34 -9.24 -9.84
C TYR A 57 -13.21 -10.53 -10.66
N GLN A 58 -12.34 -10.54 -11.68
CA GLN A 58 -12.08 -11.72 -12.51
C GLN A 58 -11.24 -12.79 -11.77
N GLN A 59 -10.47 -12.39 -10.77
CA GLN A 59 -9.65 -13.29 -9.94
C GLN A 59 -10.41 -13.90 -8.76
N ARG A 60 -11.75 -13.85 -8.76
CA ARG A 60 -12.62 -14.59 -7.82
C ARG A 60 -12.27 -16.08 -7.87
N ARG A 61 -11.43 -16.53 -6.96
CA ARG A 61 -11.15 -17.96 -6.80
C ARG A 61 -12.15 -18.56 -5.82
N SER A 62 -12.53 -19.81 -6.07
CA SER A 62 -13.35 -20.66 -5.21
C SER A 62 -12.68 -21.07 -3.88
N TYR A 63 -11.63 -20.38 -3.42
CA TYR A 63 -10.95 -20.68 -2.15
C TYR A 63 -11.78 -20.20 -0.96
N GLY A 64 -12.91 -20.85 -0.71
CA GLY A 64 -13.57 -21.00 0.59
C GLY A 64 -13.95 -19.77 1.41
N GLY A 65 -13.58 -18.57 1.00
CA GLY A 65 -14.06 -17.32 1.58
C GLY A 65 -15.32 -16.94 0.84
N GLY A 66 -16.43 -16.91 1.57
CA GLY A 66 -17.74 -16.55 1.03
C GLY A 66 -17.69 -15.24 0.25
N ASP A 67 -18.71 -15.01 -0.57
CA ASP A 67 -18.91 -13.79 -1.35
C ASP A 67 -18.54 -12.56 -0.53
N GLY A 68 -17.31 -12.07 -0.72
CA GLY A 68 -16.86 -10.87 -0.06
C GLY A 68 -17.80 -9.74 -0.46
N GLY A 69 -18.24 -8.93 0.50
CA GLY A 69 -18.96 -7.71 0.18
C GLY A 69 -18.10 -6.75 -0.64
N ASP A 70 -18.70 -5.60 -0.98
CA ASP A 70 -18.03 -4.54 -1.72
C ASP A 70 -16.86 -3.96 -0.90
N PRO A 71 -15.60 -4.08 -1.36
CA PRO A 71 -14.46 -3.55 -0.64
C PRO A 71 -14.45 -2.02 -0.58
N LEU A 72 -15.09 -1.32 -1.52
CA LEU A 72 -15.24 0.14 -1.44
C LEU A 72 -16.23 0.51 -0.34
N ALA A 73 -17.33 -0.23 -0.22
CA ALA A 73 -18.26 -0.09 0.91
C ALA A 73 -17.57 -0.39 2.25
N THR A 74 -16.67 -1.38 2.28
CA THR A 74 -15.88 -1.69 3.48
C THR A 74 -14.90 -0.58 3.82
N LEU A 75 -14.12 -0.08 2.84
CA LEU A 75 -13.21 1.06 3.06
C LEU A 75 -14.00 2.28 3.58
N THR A 76 -15.15 2.57 2.99
CA THR A 76 -16.05 3.65 3.45
C THR A 76 -16.52 3.44 4.89
N ALA A 77 -17.00 2.24 5.23
CA ALA A 77 -17.51 1.93 6.56
C ALA A 77 -16.42 1.92 7.64
N LEU A 78 -15.19 1.56 7.26
CA LEU A 78 -14.00 1.67 8.10
C LEU A 78 -13.41 3.09 8.12
N LYS A 79 -14.08 4.06 7.48
CA LYS A 79 -13.66 5.45 7.35
C LYS A 79 -12.27 5.61 6.74
N PHE A 80 -11.92 4.80 5.74
CA PHE A 80 -10.74 5.04 4.92
C PHE A 80 -11.08 6.01 3.78
N SER A 81 -10.18 6.95 3.51
CA SER A 81 -10.06 7.58 2.19
C SER A 81 -9.13 6.73 1.34
N TYR A 82 -9.46 6.53 0.07
CA TYR A 82 -8.64 5.74 -0.83
C TYR A 82 -8.42 6.45 -2.16
N ILE A 83 -7.29 6.16 -2.78
CA ILE A 83 -7.03 6.45 -4.19
C ILE A 83 -6.74 5.12 -4.87
N ALA A 84 -7.57 4.79 -5.84
CA ALA A 84 -7.35 3.67 -6.74
C ALA A 84 -6.84 4.19 -8.09
N TRP A 85 -6.04 3.37 -8.76
CA TRP A 85 -5.61 3.67 -10.11
C TRP A 85 -6.82 3.66 -11.05
N ASP A 86 -7.10 4.80 -11.70
CA ASP A 86 -8.10 4.86 -12.78
C ASP A 86 -7.53 4.25 -14.07
N HIS A 87 -7.58 2.91 -14.16
CA HIS A 87 -7.13 2.18 -15.35
C HIS A 87 -8.00 2.42 -16.60
N GLN A 88 -9.20 2.99 -16.43
CA GLN A 88 -10.18 3.13 -17.52
C GLN A 88 -10.05 4.46 -18.25
N ASN A 89 -9.75 5.56 -17.55
CA ASN A 89 -9.83 6.90 -18.13
C ASN A 89 -8.53 7.71 -18.11
N ALA A 90 -7.44 7.21 -17.54
CA ALA A 90 -6.20 7.99 -17.46
C ALA A 90 -5.25 7.78 -18.65
N CYS A 91 -4.86 8.90 -19.27
CA CYS A 91 -4.05 8.92 -20.49
C CYS A 91 -2.52 8.99 -20.27
N GLN A 92 -2.01 8.88 -19.04
CA GLN A 92 -0.59 9.09 -18.69
C GLN A 92 -0.15 8.15 -17.54
N PRO A 93 1.16 7.87 -17.34
CA PRO A 93 1.59 7.04 -16.21
C PRO A 93 1.15 7.70 -14.90
N GLN A 94 0.21 7.07 -14.18
CA GLN A 94 -0.29 7.57 -12.88
C GLN A 94 0.73 7.41 -11.76
N PHE A 95 1.81 6.67 -12.01
CA PHE A 95 2.77 6.27 -11.00
C PHE A 95 3.46 7.46 -10.29
N PRO A 96 3.95 8.51 -10.97
CA PRO A 96 4.51 9.69 -10.29
C PRO A 96 3.46 10.46 -9.47
N ALA A 97 2.23 10.60 -9.97
CA ALA A 97 1.16 11.31 -9.26
C ALA A 97 0.73 10.56 -8.00
N TYR A 98 0.61 9.23 -8.09
CA TYR A 98 0.33 8.35 -6.95
C TYR A 98 1.44 8.39 -5.91
N CYS A 99 2.70 8.32 -6.33
CA CYS A 99 3.85 8.44 -5.44
C CYS A 99 3.91 9.81 -4.75
N LEU A 100 3.57 10.89 -5.47
CA LEU A 100 3.45 12.21 -4.87
C LEU A 100 2.30 12.30 -3.87
N TRP A 101 1.17 11.63 -4.12
CA TRP A 101 0.09 11.51 -3.15
C TRP A 101 0.54 10.79 -1.87
N ILE A 102 1.24 9.65 -1.99
CA ILE A 102 1.83 8.94 -0.84
C ILE A 102 2.70 9.88 -0.01
N LYS A 103 3.63 10.58 -0.67
CA LYS A 103 4.51 11.56 -0.01
C LYS A 103 3.69 12.59 0.77
N ARG A 104 2.66 13.17 0.15
CA ARG A 104 1.81 14.18 0.80
C ARG A 104 1.09 13.65 2.03
N CYS A 105 0.58 12.42 1.99
CA CYS A 105 -0.04 11.77 3.14
C CYS A 105 0.96 11.60 4.29
N LEU A 106 2.15 11.07 4.01
CA LEU A 106 3.19 10.86 5.02
C LEU A 106 3.65 12.19 5.65
N LEU A 107 3.85 13.23 4.84
CA LEU A 107 4.19 14.58 5.32
C LEU A 107 3.11 15.21 6.21
N GLN A 108 1.86 14.75 6.10
CA GLN A 108 0.72 15.17 6.93
C GLN A 108 0.53 14.29 8.17
N GLY A 109 1.35 13.25 8.37
CA GLY A 109 1.24 12.35 9.51
C GLY A 109 0.39 11.11 9.27
N PHE A 110 -0.11 10.89 8.05
CA PHE A 110 -0.97 9.75 7.73
C PHE A 110 -0.16 8.57 7.17
N PRO A 111 -0.24 7.37 7.77
CA PRO A 111 0.30 6.17 7.14
C PRO A 111 -0.51 5.83 5.90
N VAL A 112 0.15 5.30 4.88
CA VAL A 112 -0.51 4.84 3.65
C VAL A 112 -0.52 3.34 3.60
N MET A 113 -1.71 2.75 3.64
CA MET A 113 -1.89 1.32 3.39
C MET A 113 -1.87 1.10 1.89
N PHE A 114 -0.91 0.34 1.37
CA PHE A 114 -0.82 0.03 -0.04
C PHE A 114 -0.97 -1.47 -0.27
N ARG A 115 -1.59 -1.85 -1.39
CA ARG A 115 -1.70 -3.24 -1.79
C ARG A 115 -0.50 -3.66 -2.64
N THR A 116 0.07 -4.82 -2.33
CA THR A 116 0.97 -5.56 -3.23
C THR A 116 0.20 -6.63 -3.99
N LYS A 117 0.65 -6.97 -5.21
CA LYS A 117 0.07 -8.06 -6.01
C LYS A 117 1.11 -9.16 -6.26
N PHE A 118 1.02 -10.27 -5.54
CA PHE A 118 1.92 -11.41 -5.71
C PHE A 118 1.59 -12.19 -7.00
N ASN A 119 2.35 -11.95 -8.07
CA ASN A 119 2.22 -12.64 -9.36
C ASN A 119 0.74 -12.81 -9.85
N GLN A 120 0.47 -13.67 -10.82
CA GLN A 120 -0.91 -13.89 -11.31
C GLN A 120 -1.71 -14.87 -10.41
N SER A 121 -1.05 -15.54 -9.47
CA SER A 121 -1.58 -16.73 -8.78
C SER A 121 -1.75 -16.57 -7.28
N PHE A 122 -1.27 -15.50 -6.66
CA PHE A 122 -1.35 -15.29 -5.22
C PHE A 122 -2.08 -13.99 -4.88
N GLY A 123 -2.89 -14.07 -3.82
CA GLY A 123 -3.59 -12.93 -3.26
C GLY A 123 -2.60 -11.82 -2.88
N GLY A 124 -3.01 -10.57 -3.08
CA GLY A 124 -2.20 -9.44 -2.66
C GLY A 124 -2.05 -9.34 -1.14
N HIS A 125 -1.16 -8.47 -0.66
CA HIS A 125 -1.06 -8.12 0.76
C HIS A 125 -1.25 -6.62 0.94
N ILE A 126 -1.80 -6.18 2.09
CA ILE A 126 -1.80 -4.74 2.43
C ILE A 126 -0.63 -4.48 3.38
N MET A 127 0.24 -3.54 3.06
CA MET A 127 1.31 -3.12 3.95
C MET A 127 1.22 -1.61 4.23
N PRO A 128 1.57 -1.16 5.44
CA PRO A 128 1.63 0.26 5.75
C PRO A 128 2.98 0.85 5.32
N ILE A 129 2.95 1.93 4.55
CA ILE A 129 4.06 2.88 4.44
C ILE A 129 3.98 3.80 5.65
N THR A 130 5.06 3.89 6.40
CA THR A 130 5.15 4.63 7.67
C THR A 130 6.21 5.70 7.67
N GLY A 131 6.91 5.92 6.56
CA GLY A 131 7.86 7.01 6.45
C GLY A 131 8.41 7.21 5.06
N ILE A 132 9.12 8.33 4.90
CA ILE A 132 9.80 8.71 3.66
C ILE A 132 11.01 9.61 3.96
N ASP A 133 12.13 9.30 3.33
CA ASP A 133 13.23 10.23 3.09
C ASP A 133 12.99 10.91 1.74
N TYR A 134 13.06 12.23 1.70
CA TYR A 134 12.74 13.00 0.51
C TYR A 134 13.69 14.17 0.25
N SER A 135 13.87 14.48 -1.03
CA SER A 135 14.68 15.62 -1.48
C SER A 135 13.85 16.92 -1.61
N ASN A 136 12.55 16.79 -1.90
CA ASN A 136 11.62 17.91 -2.08
C ASN A 136 10.21 17.53 -1.59
N LYS A 137 9.50 18.45 -0.92
CA LYS A 137 8.15 18.22 -0.38
C LYS A 137 7.06 18.17 -1.43
N THR A 138 7.21 18.90 -2.55
CA THR A 138 6.11 19.18 -3.48
C THR A 138 6.24 18.48 -4.84
N THR A 139 7.41 17.95 -5.17
CA THR A 139 7.67 17.22 -6.42
C THR A 139 7.97 15.76 -6.17
N TYR A 140 7.61 14.88 -7.10
CA TYR A 140 8.05 13.48 -7.09
C TYR A 140 9.55 13.40 -7.40
N ASP A 141 10.28 12.57 -6.66
CA ASP A 141 11.65 12.16 -6.96
C ASP A 141 11.73 10.65 -6.83
N GLU A 142 12.17 9.98 -7.89
CA GLU A 142 12.25 8.51 -7.94
C GLU A 142 13.22 7.93 -6.90
N ARG A 143 14.15 8.75 -6.40
CA ARG A 143 15.15 8.39 -5.39
C ARG A 143 14.68 8.65 -3.96
N ASP A 144 13.52 9.27 -3.76
CA ASP A 144 12.94 9.33 -2.42
C ASP A 144 12.82 7.91 -1.87
N THR A 145 13.13 7.71 -0.59
CA THR A 145 13.17 6.36 0.00
C THR A 145 12.00 6.20 0.96
N ILE A 146 11.14 5.22 0.74
CA ILE A 146 10.01 4.92 1.62
C ILE A 146 10.39 3.88 2.68
N TYR A 147 9.62 3.91 3.76
CA TYR A 147 9.71 2.99 4.88
C TYR A 147 8.36 2.26 5.00
N TYR A 148 8.37 0.93 4.99
CA TYR A 148 7.17 0.14 5.23
C TYR A 148 7.49 -1.11 6.04
N TYR A 149 6.48 -1.74 6.62
CA TYR A 149 6.66 -2.96 7.40
C TYR A 149 6.29 -4.20 6.60
N SER A 150 7.21 -5.17 6.57
CA SER A 150 6.89 -6.51 6.11
C SER A 150 5.92 -7.19 7.09
N LEU A 151 4.78 -7.64 6.58
CA LEU A 151 3.83 -8.39 7.39
C LEU A 151 4.32 -9.78 7.77
N TYR A 152 5.33 -10.34 7.09
CA TYR A 152 5.79 -11.70 7.38
C TYR A 152 6.68 -11.76 8.61
N ASN A 153 7.61 -10.81 8.72
CA ASN A 153 8.65 -10.84 9.74
C ASN A 153 8.68 -9.56 10.62
N GLY A 154 7.86 -8.56 10.33
CA GLY A 154 7.79 -7.31 11.08
C GLY A 154 9.00 -6.40 10.88
N GLN A 155 9.86 -6.69 9.90
CA GLN A 155 11.02 -5.84 9.61
C GLN A 155 10.60 -4.57 8.87
N ILE A 156 11.35 -3.50 9.14
CA ILE A 156 11.28 -2.27 8.36
C ILE A 156 12.02 -2.50 7.05
N ILE A 157 11.32 -2.32 5.93
CA ILE A 157 11.90 -2.30 4.61
C ILE A 157 12.09 -0.86 4.19
N LYS A 158 13.27 -0.57 3.64
CA LYS A 158 13.59 0.71 3.01
C LYS A 158 13.85 0.47 1.53
N GLN A 159 13.20 1.24 0.66
CA GLN A 159 13.43 1.14 -0.77
C GLN A 159 13.10 2.46 -1.48
N PRO A 160 13.62 2.68 -2.69
CA PRO A 160 13.20 3.80 -3.53
C PRO A 160 11.68 3.80 -3.72
N LEU A 161 11.07 4.97 -3.72
CA LEU A 161 9.64 5.16 -3.96
C LEU A 161 9.27 4.70 -5.37
N SER A 162 10.18 4.83 -6.32
CA SER A 162 10.07 4.28 -7.67
C SER A 162 10.00 2.75 -7.72
N GLU A 163 10.52 2.10 -6.68
CA GLU A 163 10.51 0.67 -6.48
C GLU A 163 9.34 0.24 -5.58
N LEU A 164 8.41 1.14 -5.21
CA LEU A 164 7.26 0.79 -4.36
C LEU A 164 6.54 -0.45 -4.90
N GLY A 165 6.57 -1.50 -4.09
CA GLY A 165 6.01 -2.81 -4.42
C GLY A 165 7.04 -3.88 -4.79
N SER A 166 8.28 -3.56 -5.21
CA SER A 166 9.31 -4.59 -5.44
C SER A 166 9.95 -5.06 -4.13
N ASP A 167 9.42 -6.13 -3.54
CA ASP A 167 10.12 -6.84 -2.46
C ASP A 167 11.33 -7.59 -3.04
N PRO A 168 12.59 -7.33 -2.64
CA PRO A 168 13.76 -8.01 -3.20
C PRO A 168 13.77 -9.54 -2.97
N ALA A 169 12.97 -10.07 -2.03
CA ALA A 169 12.80 -11.50 -1.83
C ALA A 169 11.85 -12.15 -2.85
N VAL A 170 11.11 -11.37 -3.65
CA VAL A 170 10.03 -11.85 -4.51
C VAL A 170 9.94 -11.05 -5.82
N ARG A 171 9.78 -11.74 -6.95
CA ARG A 171 9.70 -11.16 -8.33
C ARG A 171 8.76 -9.94 -8.49
N PRO A 172 8.97 -9.06 -9.50
CA PRO A 172 8.39 -7.72 -9.57
C PRO A 172 6.87 -7.64 -9.44
N PHE A 173 6.43 -6.55 -8.79
CA PHE A 173 5.04 -6.29 -8.40
C PHE A 173 4.59 -4.92 -8.92
N TYR A 174 3.26 -4.69 -8.94
CA TYR A 174 2.67 -3.40 -9.24
C TYR A 174 1.71 -2.99 -8.12
N CYS A 175 1.90 -1.81 -7.54
CA CYS A 175 0.93 -1.20 -6.64
C CYS A 175 -0.23 -0.64 -7.48
N ASN A 176 -1.47 -1.07 -7.20
CA ASN A 176 -2.64 -0.64 -7.98
C ASN A 176 -3.64 0.24 -7.21
N TRP A 177 -3.51 0.37 -5.89
CA TRP A 177 -4.24 1.35 -5.08
C TRP A 177 -3.66 1.47 -3.66
N GLY A 178 -4.02 2.56 -2.97
CA GLY A 178 -3.69 2.79 -1.57
C GLY A 178 -4.81 3.51 -0.81
N CYS A 179 -4.82 3.39 0.51
CA CYS A 179 -5.77 4.07 1.38
C CYS A 179 -5.12 4.65 2.65
N ILE A 180 -5.76 5.67 3.20
CA ILE A 180 -5.42 6.33 4.46
C ILE A 180 -6.63 6.31 5.39
N PRO A 181 -6.46 6.08 6.70
CA PRO A 181 -7.56 6.26 7.65
C PRO A 181 -7.98 7.74 7.66
N LEU A 182 -9.28 8.01 7.74
CA LEU A 182 -9.82 9.30 8.12
C LEU A 182 -10.00 9.34 9.63
N ASP A 183 -9.67 10.47 10.23
CA ASP A 183 -10.01 10.76 11.63
C ASP A 183 -11.54 10.82 11.86
#